data_AF-A0A2V6BFI5-F1
#
_entry.id   AF-A0A2V6BFI5-F1
#
_cell.length_a   1.000
_cell.length_b   1.000
_cell.length_c   1.000
_cell.angle_alpha   90.00
_cell.angle_beta   90.00
_cell.angle_gamma   90.00
#
_symmetry.space_group_name_H-M   'P 1'
#
loop_
_entity.id
_entity.type
_entity.pdbx_description
1 polymer ?
#
loop_
_entity_poly.entity_id
_entity_poly.type
_entity_poly.pdbx_seq_one_letter_code
_entity_poly.pdbx_strand_id
1 'polypeptide(L)'
;MKSLIVSCAMVLTLSFDALHAVYAGSATWSLNATTGDWNTATNWTPPTVPNATIDTATFDASNTTSVLTSAHVDLASLVFTVGAPSYTIATDPPRTLTFWDEGVRNDSGVQQTFTGGFSFNGDSSAGDDVTYDGGSISFHGNASAGGASFRRAGIDFFDTASADHGVFTDGGIDFHNNSTAANGTFTLGQGSGGGRITFFDTPSAGNATFTISSNGIAFDMFGGTLSNATVTVNGPSDLFSDAVLRIQFSATADHATLVANGGVAAGGLNTKGVITFGFGATAAEATVVVNPTTVAGASGGNLGFGSANAGDSNITVNGAAVTGDTAEGVLTFAGGQATTAANATIVATGGSNGGKGGLVQFLPNAKGGTCRLELLGNSQLDMAADRHDDLTIGSLEGEGTVTLGGHALIIGSNNLSTIFSGLIQDGIAPGAITKIGTGTLTLSAANSYTGGTTISSGILFVSNLNGSGTGTGAVSVNAGTLGGSGIIAGAVTVGTNTGVQAFLAPSKGAKKPATLIIQGALTLNDDSTYTYTFKKNRNGTKADQVIANGVTINSGAMIALSGHTSVALRQGLVLTLISNTSANPISGTFSNLPDGGIVTVNGTNLQASYEGGDGNDLTLTVVP
;
A
#
# COMPACT_ATOMS: atom_id res chain seq x y z
N MET A 1 46.91 20.02 -85.25
CA MET A 1 46.89 18.55 -85.12
C MET A 1 47.83 18.16 -83.97
N LYS A 2 47.33 17.31 -83.06
CA LYS A 2 48.01 16.60 -81.94
C LYS A 2 48.13 17.30 -80.57
N SER A 3 47.31 16.80 -79.64
CA SER A 3 47.68 16.19 -78.34
C SER A 3 47.16 16.83 -77.03
N LEU A 4 45.98 16.38 -76.61
CA LEU A 4 45.58 15.64 -75.38
C LEU A 4 46.27 15.86 -73.99
N ILE A 5 45.40 15.82 -72.95
CA ILE A 5 45.56 15.43 -71.51
C ILE A 5 45.83 16.59 -70.51
N VAL A 6 45.23 16.76 -69.32
CA VAL A 6 43.97 16.38 -68.58
C VAL A 6 44.13 16.93 -67.14
N SER A 7 43.02 17.28 -66.46
CA SER A 7 42.81 17.43 -64.99
C SER A 7 43.64 18.48 -64.21
N CYS A 8 43.17 19.10 -63.12
CA CYS A 8 42.19 18.67 -62.11
C CYS A 8 41.57 19.91 -61.43
N ALA A 9 40.26 19.92 -61.24
CA ALA A 9 39.56 20.87 -60.38
C ALA A 9 39.66 20.37 -58.93
N MET A 10 40.33 21.13 -58.07
CA MET A 10 40.37 20.88 -56.64
C MET A 10 39.14 21.52 -56.00
N VAL A 11 38.13 20.70 -55.69
CA VAL A 11 37.00 21.07 -54.82
C VAL A 11 37.52 21.06 -53.40
N LEU A 12 37.63 22.23 -52.79
CA LEU A 12 37.95 22.42 -51.39
C LEU A 12 36.66 22.20 -50.57
N THR A 13 36.47 20.99 -50.05
CA THR A 13 35.49 20.73 -49.00
C THR A 13 36.10 21.19 -47.66
N LEU A 14 35.64 22.33 -47.16
CA LEU A 14 35.86 22.75 -45.77
C LEU A 14 35.04 21.83 -44.86
N SER A 15 35.69 20.85 -44.24
CA SER A 15 35.14 20.18 -43.06
C SER A 15 35.18 21.18 -41.90
N PHE A 16 34.02 21.37 -41.28
CA PHE A 16 33.86 22.06 -40.00
C PHE A 16 34.41 21.13 -38.90
N ASP A 17 35.72 20.98 -38.81
CA ASP A 17 36.34 20.48 -37.58
C ASP A 17 36.46 21.65 -36.61
N ALA A 18 35.94 21.43 -35.40
CA ALA A 18 35.86 22.41 -34.33
C ALA A 18 37.21 23.11 -34.12
N LEU A 19 37.18 24.44 -34.10
CA LEU A 19 38.28 25.29 -33.69
C LEU A 19 38.48 25.07 -32.17
N HIS A 20 39.21 24.03 -31.78
CA HIS A 20 39.62 23.82 -30.40
C HIS A 20 40.55 24.97 -30.01
N ALA A 21 40.13 25.80 -29.07
CA ALA A 21 41.03 26.72 -28.41
C ALA A 21 42.19 25.90 -27.83
N VAL A 22 43.42 26.17 -28.28
CA VAL A 22 44.61 25.49 -27.77
C VAL A 22 44.87 26.06 -26.37
N TYR A 23 44.32 25.41 -25.34
CA TYR A 23 44.65 25.71 -23.95
C TYR A 23 46.06 25.19 -23.67
N ALA A 24 46.90 26.03 -23.06
CA ALA A 24 48.34 25.77 -22.94
C ALA A 24 48.72 24.57 -22.04
N GLY A 25 47.75 23.92 -21.39
CA GLY A 25 47.94 22.71 -20.56
C GLY A 25 47.29 21.42 -21.12
N SER A 26 46.35 21.52 -22.06
CA SER A 26 45.70 20.35 -22.69
C SER A 26 46.70 19.54 -23.53
N ALA A 27 46.63 18.21 -23.44
CA ALA A 27 47.55 17.33 -24.16
C ALA A 27 46.96 15.94 -24.41
N THR A 28 47.57 15.22 -25.36
CA THR A 28 47.18 13.86 -25.75
C THR A 28 48.15 12.83 -25.20
N TRP A 29 47.63 11.74 -24.62
CA TRP A 29 48.43 10.61 -24.14
C TRP A 29 49.15 9.94 -25.31
N SER A 30 50.47 9.79 -25.19
CA SER A 30 51.29 9.38 -26.32
C SER A 30 51.08 7.91 -26.68
N LEU A 31 51.16 7.61 -27.98
CA LEU A 31 51.07 6.23 -28.51
C LEU A 31 52.06 5.27 -27.83
N ASN A 32 53.25 5.78 -27.46
CA ASN A 32 54.31 5.04 -26.79
C ASN A 32 54.79 5.82 -25.55
N ALA A 33 53.89 6.07 -24.60
CA ALA A 33 54.25 6.64 -23.30
C ALA A 33 55.31 5.78 -22.60
N THR A 34 56.35 6.43 -22.06
CA THR A 34 57.52 5.78 -21.44
C THR A 34 57.22 5.11 -20.11
N THR A 35 56.21 5.61 -19.39
CA THR A 35 55.70 5.06 -18.13
C THR A 35 54.18 5.12 -18.15
N GLY A 36 53.53 4.42 -17.21
CA GLY A 36 52.08 4.56 -16.96
C GLY A 36 51.73 5.71 -16.02
N ASP A 37 52.63 6.64 -15.72
CA ASP A 37 52.35 7.73 -14.79
C ASP A 37 51.80 8.97 -15.52
N TRP A 38 50.58 9.37 -15.18
CA TRP A 38 49.92 10.56 -15.70
C TRP A 38 50.77 11.81 -15.47
N ASN A 39 51.44 11.91 -14.33
CA ASN A 39 52.14 13.12 -13.92
C ASN A 39 53.56 13.26 -14.53
N THR A 40 53.93 12.36 -15.44
CA THR A 40 55.18 12.42 -16.20
C THR A 40 54.96 13.15 -17.54
N ALA A 41 55.47 14.38 -17.65
CA ALA A 41 55.25 15.27 -18.81
C ALA A 41 55.64 14.66 -20.17
N THR A 42 56.67 13.80 -20.23
CA THR A 42 57.12 13.15 -21.47
C THR A 42 56.17 12.08 -21.99
N ASN A 43 55.14 11.69 -21.23
CA ASN A 43 54.10 10.78 -21.69
C ASN A 43 52.98 11.49 -22.47
N TRP A 44 52.99 12.82 -22.50
CA TRP A 44 51.99 13.64 -23.19
C TRP A 44 52.55 14.30 -24.45
N THR A 45 51.67 14.59 -25.41
CA THR A 45 51.98 15.39 -26.60
C THR A 45 50.99 16.57 -26.71
N PRO A 46 51.45 17.84 -26.65
CA PRO A 46 52.81 18.27 -26.30
C PRO A 46 53.22 17.80 -24.89
N PRO A 47 54.53 17.82 -24.52
CA PRO A 47 55.02 17.28 -23.25
C PRO A 47 54.69 18.21 -22.06
N THR A 48 53.40 18.39 -21.84
CA THR A 48 52.76 19.13 -20.75
C THR A 48 51.77 18.19 -20.08
N VAL A 49 51.73 18.18 -18.75
CA VAL A 49 50.79 17.36 -17.99
C VAL A 49 49.46 18.12 -17.89
N PRO A 50 48.33 17.60 -18.41
CA PRO A 50 47.02 18.19 -18.18
C PRO A 50 46.69 18.12 -16.68
N ASN A 51 46.54 19.27 -16.03
CA ASN A 51 46.29 19.39 -14.60
C ASN A 51 45.81 20.80 -14.21
N ALA A 52 44.76 21.29 -14.85
CA ALA A 52 44.08 22.53 -14.50
C ALA A 52 42.59 22.39 -14.81
N THR A 53 41.75 23.19 -14.14
CA THR A 53 40.28 23.14 -14.29
C THR A 53 39.77 23.46 -15.70
N ILE A 54 40.63 23.92 -16.61
CA ILE A 54 40.32 24.22 -18.02
C ILE A 54 40.98 23.23 -18.99
N ASP A 55 41.82 22.33 -18.50
CA ASP A 55 42.60 21.44 -19.35
C ASP A 55 41.75 20.25 -19.81
N THR A 56 42.01 19.82 -21.05
CA THR A 56 41.49 18.59 -21.62
C THR A 56 42.61 17.57 -21.75
N ALA A 57 42.43 16.40 -21.14
CA ALA A 57 43.29 15.24 -21.35
C ALA A 57 42.68 14.33 -22.43
N THR A 58 43.39 14.11 -23.53
CA THR A 58 42.90 13.27 -24.63
C THR A 58 43.62 11.93 -24.68
N PHE A 59 42.88 10.84 -24.76
CA PHE A 59 43.39 9.48 -24.92
C PHE A 59 42.99 8.95 -26.30
N ASP A 60 44.00 8.73 -27.14
CA ASP A 60 43.86 8.12 -28.46
C ASP A 60 44.44 6.69 -28.44
N ALA A 61 44.79 6.11 -29.58
CA ALA A 61 45.52 4.85 -29.64
C ALA A 61 46.84 4.94 -28.83
N SER A 62 47.02 4.03 -27.87
CA SER A 62 48.28 3.86 -27.11
C SER A 62 48.58 2.41 -26.81
N ASN A 63 49.86 2.08 -26.74
CA ASN A 63 50.36 0.81 -26.23
C ASN A 63 50.44 0.77 -24.69
N THR A 64 50.34 1.93 -24.03
CA THR A 64 50.37 2.07 -22.57
C THR A 64 48.97 2.44 -22.09
N THR A 65 48.18 1.43 -21.74
CA THR A 65 46.75 1.60 -21.41
C THR A 65 46.45 1.57 -19.91
N SER A 66 47.42 1.20 -19.08
CA SER A 66 47.34 1.34 -17.63
C SER A 66 47.99 2.65 -17.21
N VAL A 67 47.18 3.56 -16.67
CA VAL A 67 47.61 4.90 -16.30
C VAL A 67 47.27 5.16 -14.83
N LEU A 68 48.25 5.66 -14.09
CA LEU A 68 48.13 5.99 -12.68
C LEU A 68 48.36 7.50 -12.50
N THR A 69 47.51 8.18 -11.76
CA THR A 69 47.81 9.52 -11.24
C THR A 69 48.57 9.41 -9.93
N SER A 70 49.79 9.93 -9.90
CA SER A 70 50.66 9.97 -8.71
C SER A 70 50.51 11.28 -7.91
N ALA A 71 49.74 12.24 -8.42
CA ALA A 71 49.33 13.47 -7.74
C ALA A 71 47.84 13.77 -7.97
N HIS A 72 47.30 14.77 -7.26
CA HIS A 72 45.95 15.27 -7.57
C HIS A 72 45.94 15.86 -8.98
N VAL A 73 44.85 15.60 -9.70
CA VAL A 73 44.65 16.05 -11.07
C VAL A 73 43.32 16.80 -11.17
N ASP A 74 43.35 18.02 -11.69
CA ASP A 74 42.18 18.81 -12.04
C ASP A 74 42.03 18.88 -13.57
N LEU A 75 40.82 18.70 -14.09
CA LEU A 75 40.52 18.77 -15.52
C LEU A 75 39.19 19.49 -15.79
N ALA A 76 39.10 20.12 -16.96
CA ALA A 76 37.79 20.38 -17.58
C ALA A 76 37.22 19.06 -18.12
N SER A 77 38.02 18.33 -18.91
CA SER A 77 37.55 17.11 -19.55
C SER A 77 38.60 16.02 -19.77
N LEU A 78 38.12 14.77 -19.79
CA LEU A 78 38.86 13.56 -20.13
C LEU A 78 38.17 12.89 -21.33
N VAL A 79 38.85 12.88 -22.48
CA VAL A 79 38.27 12.49 -23.76
C VAL A 79 38.96 11.23 -24.29
N PHE A 80 38.21 10.16 -24.54
CA PHE A 80 38.68 8.99 -25.29
C PHE A 80 38.19 9.07 -26.73
N THR A 81 39.10 9.16 -27.69
CA THR A 81 38.75 9.32 -29.09
C THR A 81 38.34 8.00 -29.75
N VAL A 82 37.71 8.09 -30.92
CA VAL A 82 37.42 6.94 -31.78
C VAL A 82 38.73 6.18 -32.04
N GLY A 83 38.75 4.87 -31.74
CA GLY A 83 39.92 4.02 -31.91
C GLY A 83 40.84 3.90 -30.68
N ALA A 84 40.55 4.63 -29.60
CA ALA A 84 41.20 4.41 -28.32
C ALA A 84 40.94 2.97 -27.79
N PRO A 85 41.96 2.26 -27.29
CA PRO A 85 41.76 0.96 -26.64
C PRO A 85 41.04 1.11 -25.28
N SER A 86 40.77 -0.01 -24.63
CA SER A 86 40.33 0.00 -23.22
C SER A 86 41.50 0.43 -22.33
N TYR A 87 41.35 1.59 -21.70
CA TYR A 87 42.23 2.14 -20.69
C TYR A 87 41.77 1.75 -19.29
N THR A 88 42.75 1.54 -18.41
CA THR A 88 42.58 1.56 -16.97
C THR A 88 43.18 2.86 -16.43
N ILE A 89 42.34 3.75 -15.89
CA ILE A 89 42.79 4.97 -15.21
C ILE A 89 42.64 4.77 -13.70
N ALA A 90 43.77 4.76 -13.00
CA ALA A 90 43.83 4.61 -11.56
C ALA A 90 44.30 5.91 -10.89
N THR A 91 43.85 6.13 -9.66
CA THR A 91 44.40 7.17 -8.78
C THR A 91 45.11 6.52 -7.60
N ASP A 92 46.33 6.96 -7.30
CA ASP A 92 47.09 6.47 -6.15
C ASP A 92 46.44 7.00 -4.85
N PRO A 93 45.98 6.17 -3.90
CA PRO A 93 45.36 6.70 -2.69
C PRO A 93 46.33 7.56 -1.86
N PRO A 94 45.91 8.72 -1.32
CA PRO A 94 44.56 9.26 -1.26
C PRO A 94 44.26 10.33 -2.34
N ARG A 95 44.89 10.25 -3.53
CA ARG A 95 44.71 11.24 -4.59
C ARG A 95 43.32 11.14 -5.24
N THR A 96 42.93 12.24 -5.86
CA THR A 96 41.65 12.40 -6.57
C THR A 96 41.90 13.00 -7.93
N LEU A 97 41.16 12.53 -8.93
CA LEU A 97 41.01 13.18 -10.23
C LEU A 97 39.67 13.92 -10.25
N THR A 98 39.73 15.24 -10.42
CA THR A 98 38.60 16.16 -10.24
C THR A 98 38.21 16.82 -11.56
N PHE A 99 36.93 16.86 -11.85
CA PHE A 99 36.35 17.48 -13.04
C PHE A 99 35.55 18.74 -12.70
N TRP A 100 35.69 19.77 -13.54
CA TRP A 100 35.11 21.09 -13.34
C TRP A 100 34.22 21.60 -14.50
N ASP A 101 34.20 20.90 -15.64
CA ASP A 101 33.41 21.28 -16.82
C ASP A 101 32.74 20.06 -17.46
N GLU A 102 33.10 19.61 -18.66
CA GLU A 102 32.44 18.48 -19.35
C GLU A 102 32.54 17.15 -18.57
N GLY A 103 33.66 16.89 -17.90
CA GLY A 103 33.91 15.59 -17.26
C GLY A 103 34.47 14.56 -18.23
N VAL A 104 33.92 13.34 -18.24
CA VAL A 104 34.42 12.23 -19.06
C VAL A 104 33.57 12.07 -20.32
N ARG A 105 34.23 12.08 -21.48
CA ARG A 105 33.61 11.77 -22.77
C ARG A 105 34.30 10.58 -23.41
N ASN A 106 33.54 9.53 -23.71
CA ASN A 106 34.05 8.31 -24.32
C ASN A 106 33.47 8.11 -25.72
N ASP A 107 34.18 8.58 -26.74
CA ASP A 107 33.81 8.36 -28.14
C ASP A 107 34.42 7.08 -28.73
N SER A 108 35.15 6.30 -27.93
CA SER A 108 35.93 5.15 -28.43
C SER A 108 35.06 3.97 -28.86
N GLY A 109 33.84 3.87 -28.33
CA GLY A 109 32.97 2.69 -28.46
C GLY A 109 33.47 1.47 -27.66
N VAL A 110 34.45 1.66 -26.77
CA VAL A 110 35.03 0.62 -25.90
C VAL A 110 34.89 1.04 -24.45
N GLN A 111 34.53 0.10 -23.57
CA GLN A 111 34.41 0.37 -22.15
C GLN A 111 35.77 0.74 -21.52
N GLN A 112 35.78 1.84 -20.77
CA GLN A 112 36.93 2.29 -19.98
C GLN A 112 36.77 1.86 -18.51
N THR A 113 37.88 1.65 -17.79
CA THR A 113 37.85 1.19 -16.39
C THR A 113 38.60 2.14 -15.48
N PHE A 114 37.92 2.71 -14.50
CA PHE A 114 38.47 3.69 -13.56
C PHE A 114 38.51 3.10 -12.14
N THR A 115 39.58 3.37 -11.39
CA THR A 115 39.74 2.88 -10.01
C THR A 115 40.32 3.96 -9.09
N GLY A 116 39.79 4.09 -7.87
CA GLY A 116 40.27 5.05 -6.87
C GLY A 116 39.37 6.28 -6.70
N GLY A 117 39.93 7.44 -6.34
CA GLY A 117 39.22 8.67 -6.03
C GLY A 117 38.86 9.52 -7.25
N PHE A 118 37.57 9.87 -7.41
CA PHE A 118 37.10 10.77 -8.48
C PHE A 118 36.14 11.82 -7.92
N SER A 119 36.12 13.03 -8.49
CA SER A 119 35.17 14.06 -8.09
C SER A 119 34.65 14.83 -9.31
N PHE A 120 33.35 15.05 -9.36
CA PHE A 120 32.64 15.74 -10.44
C PHE A 120 31.95 16.97 -9.87
N ASN A 121 32.26 18.15 -10.41
CA ASN A 121 31.71 19.43 -9.97
C ASN A 121 30.98 20.14 -11.12
N GLY A 122 30.10 21.10 -10.77
CA GLY A 122 29.44 21.93 -11.77
C GLY A 122 28.49 21.11 -12.63
N ASP A 123 28.65 21.15 -13.95
CA ASP A 123 27.82 20.41 -14.91
C ASP A 123 28.54 19.14 -15.45
N SER A 124 29.60 18.69 -14.78
CA SER A 124 30.42 17.56 -15.26
C SER A 124 29.73 16.21 -15.21
N SER A 125 30.06 15.35 -16.17
CA SER A 125 29.55 13.99 -16.27
C SER A 125 30.62 12.93 -16.00
N ALA A 126 30.26 11.84 -15.33
CA ALA A 126 31.07 10.63 -15.24
C ALA A 126 31.16 9.84 -16.56
N GLY A 127 30.40 10.26 -17.58
CA GLY A 127 30.44 9.76 -18.95
C GLY A 127 29.60 8.51 -19.18
N ASP A 128 29.65 8.04 -20.42
CA ASP A 128 29.00 6.80 -20.88
C ASP A 128 30.05 5.73 -21.19
N ASP A 129 29.69 4.45 -21.08
CA ASP A 129 30.61 3.33 -21.27
C ASP A 129 31.90 3.42 -20.42
N VAL A 130 31.77 3.91 -19.19
CA VAL A 130 32.85 3.96 -18.19
C VAL A 130 32.44 3.14 -16.97
N THR A 131 33.33 2.27 -16.50
CA THR A 131 33.17 1.52 -15.25
C THR A 131 34.07 2.08 -14.16
N TYR A 132 33.49 2.54 -13.06
CA TYR A 132 34.18 2.90 -11.83
C TYR A 132 34.14 1.72 -10.86
N ASP A 133 35.28 1.07 -10.59
CA ASP A 133 35.37 -0.13 -9.76
C ASP A 133 36.11 0.16 -8.45
N GLY A 134 35.32 0.38 -7.38
CA GLY A 134 35.81 0.76 -6.06
C GLY A 134 36.25 2.22 -5.95
N GLY A 135 36.74 2.59 -4.77
CA GLY A 135 37.19 3.95 -4.47
C GLY A 135 36.09 4.86 -3.92
N SER A 136 36.37 6.16 -3.84
CA SER A 136 35.47 7.21 -3.33
C SER A 136 35.18 8.20 -4.44
N ILE A 137 33.91 8.43 -4.71
CA ILE A 137 33.44 9.24 -5.83
C ILE A 137 32.46 10.28 -5.30
N SER A 138 32.59 11.53 -5.71
CA SER A 138 31.63 12.56 -5.32
C SER A 138 31.11 13.36 -6.51
N PHE A 139 29.84 13.75 -6.44
CA PHE A 139 29.18 14.62 -7.40
C PHE A 139 28.64 15.85 -6.68
N HIS A 140 28.97 17.05 -7.17
CA HIS A 140 28.63 18.34 -6.58
C HIS A 140 27.99 19.28 -7.60
N GLY A 141 27.18 20.23 -7.14
CA GLY A 141 26.44 21.13 -8.04
C GLY A 141 25.43 20.35 -8.88
N ASN A 142 25.46 20.49 -10.21
CA ASN A 142 24.58 19.79 -11.15
C ASN A 142 25.24 18.55 -11.78
N ALA A 143 26.35 18.06 -11.21
CA ALA A 143 27.12 17.00 -11.83
C ALA A 143 26.28 15.72 -11.99
N SER A 144 26.57 14.97 -13.05
CA SER A 144 25.80 13.80 -13.46
C SER A 144 26.65 12.53 -13.48
N ALA A 145 26.10 11.42 -13.01
CA ALA A 145 26.70 10.10 -13.20
C ALA A 145 26.65 9.60 -14.66
N GLY A 146 25.92 10.28 -15.55
CA GLY A 146 25.73 9.88 -16.94
C GLY A 146 25.15 8.47 -17.06
N GLY A 147 25.59 7.71 -18.06
CA GLY A 147 25.33 6.27 -18.22
C GLY A 147 26.44 5.37 -17.67
N ALA A 148 27.31 5.86 -16.80
CA ALA A 148 28.43 5.08 -16.25
C ALA A 148 27.97 3.95 -15.33
N SER A 149 28.83 2.94 -15.17
CA SER A 149 28.66 1.85 -14.20
C SER A 149 29.55 2.05 -12.99
N PHE A 150 28.99 1.90 -11.79
CA PHE A 150 29.70 2.02 -10.52
C PHE A 150 29.57 0.72 -9.74
N ARG A 151 30.69 0.16 -9.30
CA ARG A 151 30.72 -1.13 -8.61
C ARG A 151 31.52 -1.01 -7.33
N ARG A 152 30.91 -1.34 -6.18
CA ARG A 152 31.59 -1.38 -4.87
C ARG A 152 32.27 -0.06 -4.46
N ALA A 153 31.81 1.07 -5.00
CA ALA A 153 32.36 2.39 -4.71
C ALA A 153 31.59 3.07 -3.57
N GLY A 154 32.26 3.91 -2.80
CA GLY A 154 31.60 4.91 -1.96
C GLY A 154 31.26 6.12 -2.82
N ILE A 155 29.98 6.52 -2.88
CA ILE A 155 29.50 7.56 -3.79
C ILE A 155 28.64 8.55 -3.01
N ASP A 156 28.97 9.83 -3.12
CA ASP A 156 28.18 10.90 -2.53
C ASP A 156 27.63 11.83 -3.63
N PHE A 157 26.32 12.04 -3.63
CA PHE A 157 25.65 13.04 -4.45
C PHE A 157 25.23 14.23 -3.57
N PHE A 158 25.76 15.41 -3.86
CA PHE A 158 25.47 16.65 -3.13
C PHE A 158 24.64 17.63 -3.98
N ASP A 159 24.08 18.63 -3.32
CA ASP A 159 23.41 19.78 -3.94
C ASP A 159 22.28 19.38 -4.88
N THR A 160 22.45 19.52 -6.19
CA THR A 160 21.49 19.17 -7.25
C THR A 160 22.02 18.05 -8.15
N ALA A 161 23.04 17.33 -7.71
CA ALA A 161 23.70 16.30 -8.49
C ALA A 161 22.75 15.13 -8.79
N SER A 162 22.99 14.46 -9.91
CA SER A 162 22.09 13.46 -10.46
C SER A 162 22.78 12.13 -10.72
N ALA A 163 22.18 11.03 -10.29
CA ALA A 163 22.57 9.70 -10.72
C ALA A 163 22.17 9.39 -12.18
N ASP A 164 21.38 10.26 -12.80
CA ASP A 164 21.00 10.25 -14.22
C ASP A 164 20.55 8.87 -14.73
N HIS A 165 21.33 8.19 -15.57
CA HIS A 165 21.06 6.84 -16.07
C HIS A 165 22.09 5.82 -15.55
N GLY A 166 22.84 6.17 -14.51
CA GLY A 166 23.95 5.38 -13.99
C GLY A 166 23.51 4.03 -13.44
N VAL A 167 24.42 3.05 -13.49
CA VAL A 167 24.19 1.69 -13.00
C VAL A 167 25.08 1.42 -11.81
N PHE A 168 24.47 1.23 -10.63
CA PHE A 168 25.14 1.11 -9.36
C PHE A 168 24.98 -0.30 -8.79
N THR A 169 26.09 -0.99 -8.55
CA THR A 169 26.11 -2.35 -8.00
C THR A 169 26.97 -2.43 -6.75
N ASP A 170 26.32 -2.53 -5.59
CA ASP A 170 26.93 -2.47 -4.26
C ASP A 170 27.78 -1.21 -4.00
N GLY A 171 28.16 -1.01 -2.74
CA GLY A 171 28.82 0.21 -2.27
C GLY A 171 27.93 1.04 -1.35
N GLY A 172 28.50 2.08 -0.75
CA GLY A 172 27.75 3.07 0.03
C GLY A 172 27.41 4.24 -0.86
N ILE A 173 26.12 4.56 -1.02
CA ILE A 173 25.65 5.62 -1.90
C ILE A 173 24.78 6.58 -1.09
N ASP A 174 25.26 7.79 -0.89
CA ASP A 174 24.55 8.79 -0.10
C ASP A 174 24.09 9.95 -0.98
N PHE A 175 22.82 10.31 -0.84
CA PHE A 175 22.19 11.46 -1.50
C PHE A 175 21.91 12.53 -0.46
N HIS A 176 22.43 13.73 -0.67
CA HIS A 176 22.29 14.87 0.22
C HIS A 176 21.51 16.02 -0.44
N ASN A 177 21.02 16.96 0.37
CA ASN A 177 20.37 18.19 -0.09
C ASN A 177 19.20 17.94 -1.07
N ASN A 178 19.32 18.39 -2.32
CA ASN A 178 18.32 18.31 -3.38
C ASN A 178 18.77 17.38 -4.53
N SER A 179 19.75 16.51 -4.28
CA SER A 179 20.27 15.57 -5.27
C SER A 179 19.20 14.55 -5.67
N THR A 180 19.41 13.89 -6.81
CA THR A 180 18.42 12.96 -7.35
C THR A 180 19.01 11.65 -7.85
N ALA A 181 18.30 10.56 -7.57
CA ALA A 181 18.58 9.27 -8.21
C ALA A 181 18.10 9.21 -9.68
N ALA A 182 17.32 10.21 -10.13
CA ALA A 182 16.81 10.37 -11.49
C ALA A 182 16.28 9.07 -12.10
N ASN A 183 16.92 8.51 -13.13
CA ASN A 183 16.55 7.25 -13.78
C ASN A 183 17.58 6.14 -13.51
N GLY A 184 18.39 6.30 -12.46
CA GLY A 184 19.47 5.38 -12.12
C GLY A 184 18.96 3.99 -11.75
N THR A 185 19.81 2.98 -11.94
CA THR A 185 19.53 1.59 -11.57
C THR A 185 20.46 1.17 -10.45
N PHE A 186 19.89 0.78 -9.31
CA PHE A 186 20.62 0.43 -8.10
C PHE A 186 20.36 -1.02 -7.73
N THR A 187 21.41 -1.83 -7.62
CA THR A 187 21.34 -3.22 -7.19
C THR A 187 22.24 -3.44 -5.98
N LEU A 188 21.65 -3.82 -4.85
CA LEU A 188 22.37 -4.07 -3.59
C LEU A 188 22.25 -5.54 -3.18
N GLY A 189 23.34 -6.11 -2.65
CA GLY A 189 23.39 -7.46 -2.13
C GLY A 189 24.07 -8.48 -3.05
N GLN A 190 24.97 -8.06 -3.94
CA GLN A 190 25.75 -8.96 -4.79
C GLN A 190 27.11 -9.29 -4.12
N GLY A 191 27.10 -10.02 -2.99
CA GLY A 191 28.31 -10.54 -2.35
C GLY A 191 28.48 -10.17 -0.87
N SER A 192 29.67 -10.42 -0.30
CA SER A 192 29.94 -10.38 1.15
C SER A 192 30.03 -8.98 1.78
N GLY A 193 29.85 -7.91 1.00
CA GLY A 193 30.08 -6.53 1.43
C GLY A 193 28.85 -5.63 1.50
N GLY A 194 27.64 -6.15 1.21
CA GLY A 194 26.33 -5.51 1.31
C GLY A 194 26.28 -3.99 1.07
N GLY A 195 25.87 -3.55 -0.12
CA GLY A 195 25.68 -2.11 -0.37
C GLY A 195 24.55 -1.46 0.44
N ARG A 196 24.67 -0.14 0.64
CA ARG A 196 23.71 0.72 1.35
C ARG A 196 23.45 1.99 0.54
N ILE A 197 22.19 2.43 0.53
CA ILE A 197 21.77 3.74 0.03
C ILE A 197 21.21 4.56 1.19
N THR A 198 21.58 5.84 1.27
CA THR A 198 21.03 6.76 2.27
C THR A 198 20.55 8.05 1.63
N PHE A 199 19.36 8.51 2.02
CA PHE A 199 18.83 9.82 1.63
C PHE A 199 18.83 10.75 2.85
N PHE A 200 19.60 11.83 2.77
CA PHE A 200 19.71 12.89 3.77
C PHE A 200 19.00 14.16 3.28
N ASP A 201 18.13 14.73 4.11
CA ASP A 201 17.40 15.98 3.87
C ASP A 201 16.25 15.89 2.84
N THR A 202 16.41 16.40 1.62
CA THR A 202 15.33 16.53 0.62
C THR A 202 15.58 15.90 -0.77
N PRO A 203 16.37 14.81 -0.92
CA PRO A 203 16.64 14.22 -2.23
C PRO A 203 15.38 13.59 -2.85
N SER A 204 15.38 13.43 -4.16
CA SER A 204 14.31 12.75 -4.90
C SER A 204 14.83 11.50 -5.60
N ALA A 205 14.13 10.38 -5.43
CA ALA A 205 14.48 9.16 -6.17
C ALA A 205 14.03 9.19 -7.64
N GLY A 206 13.28 10.21 -8.08
CA GLY A 206 12.87 10.36 -9.48
C GLY A 206 12.06 9.17 -10.00
N ASN A 207 12.55 8.53 -11.07
CA ASN A 207 12.01 7.29 -11.65
C ASN A 207 12.99 6.11 -11.46
N ALA A 208 13.93 6.21 -10.50
CA ALA A 208 14.98 5.23 -10.34
C ALA A 208 14.42 3.85 -9.97
N THR A 209 15.20 2.82 -10.29
CA THR A 209 14.90 1.44 -9.93
C THR A 209 15.88 0.94 -8.89
N PHE A 210 15.36 0.45 -7.76
CA PHE A 210 16.14 -0.10 -6.67
C PHE A 210 15.78 -1.57 -6.47
N THR A 211 16.79 -2.44 -6.56
CA THR A 211 16.67 -3.87 -6.22
C THR A 211 17.54 -4.16 -5.03
N ILE A 212 16.90 -4.51 -3.91
CA ILE A 212 17.55 -4.75 -2.63
C ILE A 212 17.45 -6.23 -2.32
N SER A 213 18.60 -6.88 -2.21
CA SER A 213 18.73 -8.26 -1.73
C SER A 213 19.80 -8.39 -0.64
N SER A 214 20.41 -7.27 -0.22
CA SER A 214 21.42 -7.24 0.84
C SER A 214 20.79 -7.41 2.21
N ASN A 215 21.59 -7.96 3.12
CA ASN A 215 21.28 -8.08 4.53
C ASN A 215 21.24 -6.75 5.26
N GLY A 216 20.28 -6.60 6.18
CA GLY A 216 20.13 -5.45 7.04
C GLY A 216 19.45 -4.27 6.35
N ILE A 217 19.67 -3.07 6.89
CA ILE A 217 19.13 -1.83 6.33
C ILE A 217 20.00 -1.43 5.14
N ALA A 218 19.48 -1.71 3.96
CA ALA A 218 20.13 -1.47 2.69
C ALA A 218 19.70 -0.15 2.06
N PHE A 219 18.53 0.38 2.44
CA PHE A 219 18.08 1.70 2.01
C PHE A 219 17.40 2.41 3.18
N ASP A 220 18.01 3.50 3.66
CA ASP A 220 17.51 4.33 4.75
C ASP A 220 17.20 5.75 4.26
N MET A 221 15.95 6.18 4.41
CA MET A 221 15.51 7.54 4.08
C MET A 221 15.20 8.32 5.36
N PHE A 222 16.01 9.34 5.64
CA PHE A 222 15.77 10.29 6.72
C PHE A 222 14.89 11.48 6.28
N GLY A 223 14.74 11.66 4.98
CA GLY A 223 13.89 12.67 4.35
C GLY A 223 13.79 12.41 2.84
N GLY A 224 13.34 13.41 2.09
CA GLY A 224 13.17 13.31 0.64
C GLY A 224 11.94 12.53 0.19
N THR A 225 11.88 12.24 -1.11
CA THR A 225 10.72 11.59 -1.74
C THR A 225 11.16 10.45 -2.64
N LEU A 226 10.44 9.32 -2.60
CA LEU A 226 10.65 8.28 -3.61
C LEU A 226 10.07 8.65 -4.98
N SER A 227 9.13 9.60 -5.06
CA SER A 227 8.53 10.00 -6.34
C SER A 227 8.04 8.75 -7.11
N ASN A 228 8.22 8.69 -8.43
CA ASN A 228 7.78 7.54 -9.24
C ASN A 228 8.76 6.34 -9.21
N ALA A 229 9.67 6.26 -8.24
CA ALA A 229 10.65 5.20 -8.18
C ALA A 229 10.00 3.82 -7.96
N THR A 230 10.69 2.79 -8.45
CA THR A 230 10.34 1.39 -8.17
C THR A 230 11.36 0.80 -7.20
N VAL A 231 10.91 0.34 -6.04
CA VAL A 231 11.76 -0.31 -5.04
C VAL A 231 11.29 -1.74 -4.81
N THR A 232 12.15 -2.70 -5.11
CA THR A 232 11.92 -4.13 -4.83
C THR A 232 12.86 -4.60 -3.73
N VAL A 233 12.30 -5.07 -2.63
CA VAL A 233 13.01 -5.61 -1.48
C VAL A 233 12.79 -7.12 -1.43
N ASN A 234 13.84 -7.88 -1.71
CA ASN A 234 13.80 -9.34 -1.76
C ASN A 234 14.29 -9.93 -0.44
N GLY A 235 13.56 -10.90 0.10
CA GLY A 235 14.07 -11.70 1.19
C GLY A 235 15.40 -12.34 0.80
N PRO A 236 16.47 -12.16 1.59
CA PRO A 236 17.79 -12.63 1.21
C PRO A 236 17.84 -14.16 1.21
N SER A 237 18.85 -14.70 0.53
CA SER A 237 19.07 -16.15 0.44
C SER A 237 19.87 -16.73 1.61
N ASP A 238 20.49 -15.88 2.44
CA ASP A 238 21.11 -16.34 3.68
C ASP A 238 20.10 -16.34 4.83
N LEU A 239 20.49 -16.96 5.95
CA LEU A 239 19.59 -17.29 7.06
C LEU A 239 19.70 -16.32 8.24
N PHE A 240 20.35 -15.17 8.07
CA PHE A 240 20.82 -14.38 9.22
C PHE A 240 20.07 -13.05 9.44
N SER A 241 19.57 -12.38 8.40
CA SER A 241 18.87 -11.10 8.56
C SER A 241 17.89 -10.78 7.44
N ASP A 242 16.98 -9.84 7.69
CA ASP A 242 16.08 -9.29 6.69
C ASP A 242 16.79 -8.35 5.71
N ALA A 243 16.24 -8.20 4.51
CA ALA A 243 16.55 -7.08 3.62
C ALA A 243 15.57 -5.95 3.91
N VAL A 244 16.05 -4.75 4.23
CA VAL A 244 15.19 -3.68 4.76
C VAL A 244 15.30 -2.39 3.97
N LEU A 245 14.14 -1.92 3.49
CA LEU A 245 13.88 -0.51 3.15
C LEU A 245 13.24 0.17 4.36
N ARG A 246 13.76 1.33 4.72
CA ARG A 246 13.29 2.12 5.84
C ARG A 246 13.04 3.56 5.41
N ILE A 247 11.82 4.04 5.66
CA ILE A 247 11.34 5.37 5.31
C ILE A 247 10.92 6.05 6.60
N GLN A 248 11.60 7.13 6.97
CA GLN A 248 11.46 7.73 8.31
C GLN A 248 11.35 9.24 8.29
N PHE A 249 10.90 9.77 9.43
CA PHE A 249 10.82 11.21 9.69
C PHE A 249 9.95 11.93 8.65
N SER A 250 10.54 12.80 7.84
CA SER A 250 9.82 13.59 6.84
C SER A 250 9.73 12.92 5.47
N ALA A 251 10.30 11.72 5.31
CA ALA A 251 10.36 11.03 4.03
C ALA A 251 8.97 10.58 3.53
N THR A 252 8.75 10.63 2.21
CA THR A 252 7.50 10.23 1.57
C THR A 252 7.73 9.21 0.46
N ALA A 253 6.82 8.23 0.32
CA ALA A 253 6.79 7.30 -0.81
C ALA A 253 5.83 7.76 -1.92
N ASP A 254 5.70 9.06 -2.11
CA ASP A 254 4.70 9.66 -3.01
C ASP A 254 4.78 9.10 -4.44
N HIS A 255 3.70 8.48 -4.93
CA HIS A 255 3.59 7.81 -6.24
C HIS A 255 4.54 6.63 -6.49
N ALA A 256 5.28 6.17 -5.48
CA ALA A 256 6.26 5.09 -5.64
C ALA A 256 5.60 3.72 -5.79
N THR A 257 6.29 2.81 -6.51
CA THR A 257 5.93 1.39 -6.51
C THR A 257 6.87 0.63 -5.59
N LEU A 258 6.33 0.04 -4.53
CA LEU A 258 7.10 -0.68 -3.52
C LEU A 258 6.71 -2.15 -3.49
N VAL A 259 7.69 -3.06 -3.49
CA VAL A 259 7.47 -4.50 -3.46
C VAL A 259 8.30 -5.12 -2.34
N ALA A 260 7.66 -5.80 -1.40
CA ALA A 260 8.31 -6.62 -0.37
C ALA A 260 8.08 -8.10 -0.67
N ASN A 261 9.14 -8.84 -0.99
CA ASN A 261 9.06 -10.27 -1.28
C ASN A 261 9.49 -11.11 -0.08
N GLY A 262 8.86 -12.27 0.11
CA GLY A 262 9.25 -13.23 1.14
C GLY A 262 10.65 -13.80 0.94
N GLY A 263 11.14 -14.51 1.96
CA GLY A 263 12.40 -15.24 1.94
C GLY A 263 12.45 -16.30 0.85
N VAL A 264 13.64 -16.54 0.31
CA VAL A 264 13.89 -17.53 -0.75
C VAL A 264 14.67 -18.76 -0.27
N ALA A 265 14.95 -18.86 1.04
CA ALA A 265 15.73 -19.95 1.64
C ALA A 265 14.93 -20.73 2.69
N ALA A 266 14.93 -22.06 2.59
CA ALA A 266 14.27 -22.93 3.55
C ALA A 266 14.94 -22.88 4.93
N GLY A 267 14.14 -22.80 6.00
CA GLY A 267 14.64 -22.60 7.36
C GLY A 267 14.96 -21.15 7.72
N GLY A 268 14.81 -20.22 6.77
CA GLY A 268 14.92 -18.78 6.97
C GLY A 268 13.68 -18.18 7.60
N LEU A 269 13.31 -18.63 8.80
CA LEU A 269 12.13 -18.15 9.55
C LEU A 269 12.19 -16.67 9.92
N ASN A 270 13.32 -15.99 9.65
CA ASN A 270 13.55 -14.59 9.98
C ASN A 270 14.15 -13.79 8.80
N THR A 271 14.12 -14.30 7.58
CA THR A 271 14.73 -13.64 6.41
C THR A 271 13.68 -13.36 5.35
N LYS A 272 13.34 -12.09 5.19
CA LYS A 272 12.28 -11.59 4.32
C LYS A 272 12.63 -10.19 3.83
N GLY A 273 11.96 -9.77 2.76
CA GLY A 273 11.95 -8.38 2.35
C GLY A 273 11.03 -7.60 3.28
N VAL A 274 11.55 -6.50 3.83
CA VAL A 274 10.83 -5.67 4.80
C VAL A 274 10.84 -4.22 4.32
N ILE A 275 9.66 -3.62 4.29
CA ILE A 275 9.49 -2.18 4.12
C ILE A 275 8.91 -1.62 5.41
N THR A 276 9.53 -0.56 5.94
CA THR A 276 9.04 0.11 7.15
C THR A 276 8.88 1.60 6.96
N PHE A 277 7.75 2.13 7.42
CA PHE A 277 7.49 3.56 7.57
C PHE A 277 7.51 3.91 9.06
N GLY A 278 8.22 4.96 9.44
CA GLY A 278 8.22 5.39 10.83
C GLY A 278 8.47 6.87 11.11
N PHE A 279 8.29 7.26 12.37
CA PHE A 279 8.65 8.57 12.91
C PHE A 279 8.10 9.80 12.16
N GLY A 280 6.93 9.70 11.55
CA GLY A 280 6.25 10.78 10.80
C GLY A 280 6.10 10.51 9.30
N ALA A 281 6.79 9.48 8.78
CA ALA A 281 6.80 9.19 7.35
C ALA A 281 5.40 8.86 6.80
N THR A 282 5.24 9.05 5.48
CA THR A 282 3.98 8.75 4.78
C THR A 282 4.19 7.90 3.53
N ALA A 283 3.29 6.94 3.32
CA ALA A 283 3.20 6.24 2.04
C ALA A 283 2.53 7.10 0.94
N ALA A 284 1.88 8.22 1.29
CA ALA A 284 1.21 9.12 0.34
C ALA A 284 0.37 8.33 -0.68
N GLU A 285 0.60 8.51 -1.99
CA GLU A 285 -0.10 7.81 -3.08
C GLU A 285 0.63 6.55 -3.59
N ALA A 286 1.48 5.91 -2.75
CA ALA A 286 2.24 4.73 -3.15
C ALA A 286 1.35 3.55 -3.58
N THR A 287 1.86 2.75 -4.50
CA THR A 287 1.36 1.39 -4.75
C THR A 287 2.30 0.40 -4.09
N VAL A 288 1.79 -0.41 -3.16
CA VAL A 288 2.60 -1.35 -2.37
C VAL A 288 2.09 -2.78 -2.53
N VAL A 289 3.00 -3.70 -2.85
CA VAL A 289 2.71 -5.13 -2.95
C VAL A 289 3.56 -5.90 -1.95
N VAL A 290 2.89 -6.64 -1.06
CA VAL A 290 3.51 -7.48 -0.05
C VAL A 290 3.30 -8.93 -0.45
N ASN A 291 4.35 -9.58 -0.91
CA ASN A 291 4.29 -10.94 -1.43
C ASN A 291 4.62 -11.97 -0.36
N PRO A 292 3.95 -13.14 -0.36
CA PRO A 292 4.32 -14.27 0.46
C PRO A 292 5.69 -14.80 0.05
N THR A 293 6.21 -15.78 0.78
CA THR A 293 7.28 -16.63 0.26
C THR A 293 6.71 -17.69 -0.68
N THR A 294 7.56 -18.14 -1.61
CA THR A 294 7.32 -19.33 -2.45
C THR A 294 8.02 -20.58 -1.90
N VAL A 295 8.68 -20.49 -0.75
CA VAL A 295 9.51 -21.54 -0.16
C VAL A 295 8.93 -21.99 1.18
N ALA A 296 8.62 -23.28 1.30
CA ALA A 296 8.10 -23.84 2.54
C ALA A 296 9.11 -23.66 3.69
N GLY A 297 8.62 -23.18 4.84
CA GLY A 297 9.45 -22.89 6.01
C GLY A 297 10.25 -21.60 5.97
N ALA A 298 10.03 -20.72 4.97
CA ALA A 298 10.48 -19.34 4.97
C ALA A 298 9.33 -18.40 5.37
N SER A 299 9.65 -17.12 5.61
CA SER A 299 8.66 -16.09 5.92
C SER A 299 8.28 -15.27 4.70
N GLY A 300 7.03 -14.81 4.63
CA GLY A 300 6.59 -13.85 3.63
C GLY A 300 7.15 -12.44 3.85
N GLY A 301 6.96 -11.59 2.84
CA GLY A 301 7.37 -10.20 2.88
C GLY A 301 6.55 -9.41 3.88
N ASN A 302 7.13 -8.34 4.42
CA ASN A 302 6.49 -7.52 5.43
C ASN A 302 6.43 -6.04 5.05
N LEU A 303 5.30 -5.42 5.37
CA LEU A 303 5.12 -3.97 5.38
C LEU A 303 4.70 -3.51 6.77
N GLY A 304 5.46 -2.59 7.35
CA GLY A 304 5.22 -2.06 8.70
C GLY A 304 5.04 -0.54 8.72
N PHE A 305 4.07 -0.05 9.50
CA PHE A 305 3.90 1.37 9.83
C PHE A 305 4.00 1.58 11.34
N GLY A 306 4.88 2.46 11.81
CA GLY A 306 5.00 2.78 13.23
C GLY A 306 5.37 4.24 13.53
N SER A 307 4.48 4.96 14.19
CA SER A 307 4.40 6.42 14.19
C SER A 307 4.34 7.01 12.77
N ALA A 308 3.60 6.38 11.85
CA ALA A 308 3.55 6.74 10.43
C ALA A 308 2.14 6.61 9.83
N ASN A 309 1.91 7.18 8.65
CA ASN A 309 0.60 7.12 7.99
C ASN A 309 0.67 6.49 6.59
N ALA A 310 -0.35 5.70 6.23
CA ALA A 310 -0.42 5.07 4.91
C ALA A 310 -0.97 5.99 3.79
N GLY A 311 -1.31 7.25 4.10
CA GLY A 311 -1.85 8.19 3.10
C GLY A 311 -3.07 7.65 2.34
N ASP A 312 -3.07 7.88 1.03
CA ASP A 312 -4.06 7.41 0.05
C ASP A 312 -3.53 6.19 -0.73
N SER A 313 -2.60 5.43 -0.15
CA SER A 313 -1.89 4.34 -0.84
C SER A 313 -2.80 3.16 -1.22
N ASN A 314 -2.38 2.43 -2.26
CA ASN A 314 -2.97 1.17 -2.67
C ASN A 314 -2.07 0.02 -2.20
N ILE A 315 -2.53 -0.77 -1.23
CA ILE A 315 -1.75 -1.84 -0.61
C ILE A 315 -2.38 -3.20 -0.93
N THR A 316 -1.62 -4.08 -1.56
CA THR A 316 -2.01 -5.48 -1.79
C THR A 316 -1.16 -6.39 -0.91
N VAL A 317 -1.82 -7.25 -0.12
CA VAL A 317 -1.18 -8.19 0.81
C VAL A 317 -1.51 -9.61 0.36
N ASN A 318 -0.52 -10.32 -0.20
CA ASN A 318 -0.77 -11.57 -0.90
C ASN A 318 -0.70 -12.80 0.02
N GLY A 319 -1.67 -13.71 -0.17
CA GLY A 319 -1.68 -15.03 0.46
C GLY A 319 -0.67 -16.00 -0.15
N ALA A 320 -0.16 -16.93 0.66
CA ALA A 320 0.84 -17.90 0.27
C ALA A 320 0.26 -19.07 -0.55
N ALA A 321 1.06 -19.59 -1.48
CA ALA A 321 0.77 -20.87 -2.16
C ALA A 321 1.41 -22.08 -1.47
N VAL A 322 2.27 -21.84 -0.48
CA VAL A 322 2.97 -22.86 0.30
C VAL A 322 2.44 -22.91 1.73
N THR A 323 2.52 -24.08 2.35
CA THR A 323 2.17 -24.27 3.76
C THR A 323 3.32 -23.81 4.67
N GLY A 324 2.99 -23.18 5.79
CA GLY A 324 3.95 -22.67 6.77
C GLY A 324 3.33 -21.61 7.67
N ASP A 325 3.83 -21.49 8.90
CA ASP A 325 3.23 -20.62 9.92
C ASP A 325 3.46 -19.12 9.69
N THR A 326 4.33 -18.73 8.75
CA THR A 326 4.64 -17.32 8.44
C THR A 326 4.78 -17.05 6.96
N ALA A 327 4.21 -17.91 6.11
CA ALA A 327 4.48 -17.88 4.68
C ALA A 327 3.80 -16.70 3.94
N GLU A 328 2.70 -16.20 4.49
CA GLU A 328 1.86 -15.12 3.96
C GLU A 328 2.58 -13.77 3.91
N GLY A 329 2.16 -12.89 3.01
CA GLY A 329 2.49 -11.47 3.13
C GLY A 329 1.83 -10.86 4.36
N VAL A 330 2.54 -9.97 5.06
CA VAL A 330 2.06 -9.35 6.30
C VAL A 330 2.10 -7.82 6.20
N LEU A 331 0.98 -7.19 6.50
CA LEU A 331 0.86 -5.76 6.74
C LEU A 331 0.60 -5.52 8.23
N THR A 332 1.44 -4.71 8.87
CA THR A 332 1.30 -4.37 10.29
C THR A 332 1.27 -2.86 10.51
N PHE A 333 0.25 -2.37 11.20
CA PHE A 333 0.22 -1.05 11.80
C PHE A 333 0.52 -1.16 13.30
N ALA A 334 1.64 -0.62 13.77
CA ALA A 334 2.17 -0.85 15.12
C ALA A 334 2.72 0.39 15.84
N GLY A 335 2.22 0.67 17.05
CA GLY A 335 2.85 1.59 18.01
C GLY A 335 2.86 3.07 17.58
N GLY A 336 3.24 3.97 18.48
CA GLY A 336 3.43 5.40 18.18
C GLY A 336 2.20 6.30 18.34
N GLN A 337 2.44 7.56 18.74
CA GLN A 337 1.43 8.61 18.68
C GLN A 337 1.19 8.91 17.19
N ALA A 338 0.03 8.54 16.64
CA ALA A 338 -0.42 8.80 15.26
C ALA A 338 -0.18 7.75 14.15
N THR A 339 0.05 6.47 14.47
CA THR A 339 0.00 5.44 13.41
C THR A 339 -1.40 5.29 12.83
N THR A 340 -1.53 5.42 11.51
CA THR A 340 -2.83 5.25 10.85
C THR A 340 -2.78 4.67 9.44
N ALA A 341 -3.78 3.84 9.11
CA ALA A 341 -4.05 3.43 7.73
C ALA A 341 -4.67 4.57 6.87
N ALA A 342 -4.98 5.73 7.48
CA ALA A 342 -5.48 6.93 6.80
C ALA A 342 -6.64 6.60 5.85
N ASN A 343 -6.50 6.86 4.54
CA ASN A 343 -7.52 6.59 3.53
C ASN A 343 -7.09 5.45 2.59
N ALA A 344 -6.08 4.66 2.97
CA ALA A 344 -5.51 3.63 2.11
C ALA A 344 -6.57 2.62 1.64
N THR A 345 -6.41 2.12 0.42
CA THR A 345 -7.13 0.95 -0.07
C THR A 345 -6.27 -0.28 0.18
N ILE A 346 -6.75 -1.19 1.04
CA ILE A 346 -6.04 -2.39 1.45
C ILE A 346 -6.80 -3.61 0.92
N VAL A 347 -6.14 -4.43 0.12
CA VAL A 347 -6.67 -5.69 -0.41
C VAL A 347 -5.79 -6.84 0.06
N ALA A 348 -6.34 -7.74 0.87
CA ALA A 348 -5.66 -8.96 1.28
C ALA A 348 -6.20 -10.16 0.49
N THR A 349 -5.31 -10.97 -0.10
CA THR A 349 -5.71 -12.09 -0.95
C THR A 349 -5.60 -13.43 -0.23
N GLY A 350 -6.45 -14.39 -0.61
CA GLY A 350 -6.39 -15.74 -0.06
C GLY A 350 -5.16 -16.49 -0.54
N GLY A 351 -4.69 -17.42 0.29
CA GLY A 351 -3.67 -18.40 -0.08
C GLY A 351 -4.26 -19.51 -0.95
N SER A 352 -3.37 -20.32 -1.50
CA SER A 352 -3.72 -21.49 -2.33
C SER A 352 -2.99 -22.74 -1.84
N ASN A 353 -3.46 -23.94 -2.24
CA ASN A 353 -2.85 -25.22 -1.88
C ASN A 353 -2.64 -25.44 -0.36
N GLY A 354 -3.56 -24.91 0.46
CA GLY A 354 -3.47 -24.97 1.93
C GLY A 354 -2.58 -23.90 2.57
N GLY A 355 -2.02 -22.99 1.78
CA GLY A 355 -1.31 -21.81 2.28
C GLY A 355 -2.23 -20.79 2.95
N LYS A 356 -1.66 -20.00 3.85
CA LYS A 356 -2.36 -18.92 4.57
C LYS A 356 -2.69 -17.76 3.62
N GLY A 357 -3.81 -17.09 3.85
CA GLY A 357 -4.11 -15.82 3.19
C GLY A 357 -3.27 -14.67 3.74
N GLY A 358 -3.22 -13.56 3.02
CA GLY A 358 -2.53 -12.34 3.45
C GLY A 358 -3.07 -11.85 4.79
N LEU A 359 -2.17 -11.34 5.64
CA LEU A 359 -2.47 -10.95 7.01
C LEU A 359 -2.36 -9.43 7.17
N VAL A 360 -3.44 -8.79 7.63
CA VAL A 360 -3.49 -7.38 8.00
C VAL A 360 -3.65 -7.26 9.51
N GLN A 361 -2.73 -6.56 10.17
CA GLN A 361 -2.67 -6.45 11.62
C GLN A 361 -2.73 -5.00 12.11
N PHE A 362 -3.58 -4.76 13.11
CA PHE A 362 -3.64 -3.50 13.85
C PHE A 362 -3.24 -3.74 15.31
N LEU A 363 -1.98 -3.45 15.63
CA LEU A 363 -1.43 -3.56 16.99
C LEU A 363 -1.83 -2.35 17.86
N PRO A 364 -1.49 -2.32 19.16
CA PRO A 364 -1.91 -1.24 20.06
C PRO A 364 -1.59 0.16 19.53
N ASN A 365 -2.52 1.09 19.76
CA ASN A 365 -2.48 2.52 19.34
C ASN A 365 -2.61 2.79 17.82
N ALA A 366 -2.62 1.77 16.97
CA ALA A 366 -2.87 1.96 15.54
C ALA A 366 -4.34 2.30 15.24
N LYS A 367 -4.56 3.25 14.33
CA LYS A 367 -5.89 3.72 13.88
C LYS A 367 -6.18 3.34 12.43
N GLY A 368 -7.38 2.89 12.11
CA GLY A 368 -7.76 2.58 10.72
C GLY A 368 -8.09 3.82 9.87
N GLY A 369 -8.62 4.88 10.47
CA GLY A 369 -9.00 6.09 9.73
C GLY A 369 -10.25 5.86 8.88
N THR A 370 -10.15 6.17 7.58
CA THR A 370 -11.21 5.95 6.58
C THR A 370 -10.84 4.90 5.53
N CYS A 371 -9.82 4.08 5.81
CA CYS A 371 -9.34 3.04 4.91
C CYS A 371 -10.45 2.08 4.43
N ARG A 372 -10.32 1.63 3.19
CA ARG A 372 -11.13 0.53 2.64
C ARG A 372 -10.35 -0.76 2.84
N LEU A 373 -10.97 -1.77 3.45
CA LEU A 373 -10.38 -3.09 3.64
C LEU A 373 -11.20 -4.17 2.93
N GLU A 374 -10.58 -4.84 1.97
CA GLU A 374 -11.14 -5.98 1.24
C GLU A 374 -10.36 -7.26 1.56
N LEU A 375 -11.03 -8.22 2.17
CA LEU A 375 -10.44 -9.50 2.58
C LEU A 375 -10.96 -10.61 1.66
N LEU A 376 -10.12 -11.13 0.76
CA LEU A 376 -10.48 -12.18 -0.18
C LEU A 376 -10.04 -13.57 0.32
N GLY A 377 -10.80 -14.61 -0.02
CA GLY A 377 -10.45 -16.00 0.32
C GLY A 377 -10.26 -16.21 1.82
N ASN A 378 -9.18 -16.88 2.23
CA ASN A 378 -8.82 -17.10 3.63
C ASN A 378 -7.86 -16.03 4.21
N SER A 379 -7.83 -14.82 3.63
CA SER A 379 -7.09 -13.67 4.20
C SER A 379 -7.67 -13.22 5.54
N GLN A 380 -6.87 -12.47 6.30
CA GLN A 380 -7.18 -12.17 7.70
C GLN A 380 -6.99 -10.69 8.03
N LEU A 381 -7.93 -10.17 8.81
CA LEU A 381 -7.75 -8.99 9.65
C LEU A 381 -7.60 -9.46 11.10
N ASP A 382 -6.51 -9.07 11.74
CA ASP A 382 -6.22 -9.40 13.13
C ASP A 382 -6.03 -8.12 13.95
N MET A 383 -6.92 -7.93 14.92
CA MET A 383 -6.84 -6.85 15.91
C MET A 383 -6.13 -7.39 17.15
N ALA A 384 -5.01 -6.76 17.51
CA ALA A 384 -4.22 -7.27 18.62
C ALA A 384 -5.01 -7.30 19.94
N ALA A 385 -4.76 -8.34 20.71
CA ALA A 385 -5.42 -8.57 21.99
C ALA A 385 -5.17 -7.48 23.03
N ASP A 386 -3.97 -6.90 22.99
CA ASP A 386 -3.44 -5.92 23.95
C ASP A 386 -3.71 -4.46 23.55
N ARG A 387 -4.62 -4.21 22.60
CA ARG A 387 -5.00 -2.83 22.23
C ARG A 387 -5.59 -2.09 23.43
N HIS A 388 -5.40 -0.77 23.43
CA HIS A 388 -5.99 0.13 24.43
C HIS A 388 -7.33 0.73 23.98
N ASP A 389 -7.55 0.82 22.66
CA ASP A 389 -8.70 1.47 22.04
C ASP A 389 -9.33 0.59 20.94
N ASP A 390 -10.63 0.79 20.73
CA ASP A 390 -11.38 0.29 19.59
C ASP A 390 -10.76 0.71 18.25
N LEU A 391 -11.04 -0.06 17.20
CA LEU A 391 -10.52 0.21 15.85
C LEU A 391 -11.62 0.80 14.97
N THR A 392 -11.44 2.03 14.48
CA THR A 392 -12.30 2.61 13.44
C THR A 392 -11.68 2.45 12.06
N ILE A 393 -12.43 1.89 11.11
CA ILE A 393 -12.08 1.78 9.68
C ILE A 393 -13.17 2.42 8.80
N GLY A 394 -12.81 2.71 7.55
CA GLY A 394 -13.74 3.20 6.54
C GLY A 394 -14.80 2.17 6.20
N SER A 395 -14.38 1.07 5.58
CA SER A 395 -15.28 0.00 5.15
C SER A 395 -14.61 -1.36 5.19
N LEU A 396 -15.43 -2.40 5.31
CA LEU A 396 -15.02 -3.80 5.29
C LEU A 396 -15.83 -4.56 4.24
N GLU A 397 -15.16 -5.35 3.40
CA GLU A 397 -15.81 -6.22 2.41
C GLU A 397 -15.01 -7.49 2.12
N GLY A 398 -15.68 -8.46 1.47
CA GLY A 398 -15.09 -9.74 1.11
C GLY A 398 -15.47 -10.90 2.03
N GLU A 399 -14.67 -11.97 1.96
CA GLU A 399 -14.94 -13.33 2.45
C GLU A 399 -13.96 -13.80 3.53
N GLY A 400 -12.93 -13.00 3.87
CA GLY A 400 -11.89 -13.37 4.81
C GLY A 400 -12.32 -13.45 6.28
N THR A 401 -11.36 -13.61 7.18
CA THR A 401 -11.63 -13.71 8.62
C THR A 401 -11.25 -12.43 9.34
N VAL A 402 -12.09 -11.98 10.29
CA VAL A 402 -11.80 -10.88 11.21
C VAL A 402 -11.71 -11.42 12.64
N THR A 403 -10.57 -11.22 13.29
CA THR A 403 -10.36 -11.54 14.71
C THR A 403 -10.31 -10.23 15.52
N LEU A 404 -11.25 -10.03 16.45
CA LEU A 404 -11.48 -8.74 17.11
C LEU A 404 -10.57 -8.44 18.32
N GLY A 405 -9.80 -9.41 18.82
CA GLY A 405 -8.87 -9.19 19.93
C GLY A 405 -9.50 -8.83 21.27
N GLY A 406 -10.84 -8.80 21.40
CA GLY A 406 -11.54 -8.31 22.60
C GLY A 406 -11.93 -6.83 22.56
N HIS A 407 -11.90 -6.21 21.38
CA HIS A 407 -12.21 -4.79 21.18
C HIS A 407 -13.38 -4.60 20.21
N ALA A 408 -13.91 -3.38 20.10
CA ALA A 408 -14.89 -3.07 19.07
C ALA A 408 -14.22 -2.72 17.73
N LEU A 409 -14.74 -3.28 16.64
CA LEU A 409 -14.47 -2.82 15.29
C LEU A 409 -15.59 -1.88 14.84
N ILE A 410 -15.25 -0.61 14.65
CA ILE A 410 -16.14 0.47 14.23
C ILE A 410 -16.02 0.64 12.71
N ILE A 411 -17.11 0.45 11.97
CA ILE A 411 -17.11 0.36 10.50
C ILE A 411 -18.06 1.41 9.92
N GLY A 412 -17.59 2.13 8.91
CA GLY A 412 -18.42 3.01 8.09
C GLY A 412 -17.94 4.46 8.01
N SER A 413 -16.74 4.80 8.48
CA SER A 413 -16.26 6.19 8.51
C SER A 413 -16.09 6.81 7.12
N ASN A 414 -16.03 6.01 6.05
CA ASN A 414 -16.00 6.46 4.65
C ASN A 414 -17.38 6.43 3.95
N ASN A 415 -18.44 6.05 4.66
CA ASN A 415 -19.82 5.98 4.16
C ASN A 415 -20.07 5.00 2.99
N LEU A 416 -19.11 4.14 2.63
CA LEU A 416 -19.33 3.15 1.59
C LEU A 416 -20.36 2.09 2.03
N SER A 417 -21.08 1.55 1.06
CA SER A 417 -21.96 0.40 1.27
C SER A 417 -21.26 -0.86 0.80
N THR A 418 -21.11 -1.85 1.68
CA THR A 418 -20.32 -3.04 1.44
C THR A 418 -21.04 -4.32 1.87
N ILE A 419 -20.54 -5.45 1.37
CA ILE A 419 -20.95 -6.80 1.77
C ILE A 419 -19.73 -7.50 2.35
N PHE A 420 -19.88 -8.00 3.57
CA PHE A 420 -18.92 -8.90 4.20
C PHE A 420 -19.59 -10.25 4.48
N SER A 421 -19.04 -11.26 3.85
CA SER A 421 -19.53 -12.65 3.80
C SER A 421 -18.56 -13.63 4.47
N GLY A 422 -17.46 -13.09 5.02
CA GLY A 422 -16.50 -13.80 5.85
C GLY A 422 -16.87 -13.89 7.33
N LEU A 423 -16.06 -14.62 8.10
CA LEU A 423 -16.27 -14.86 9.52
C LEU A 423 -15.70 -13.71 10.37
N ILE A 424 -16.53 -13.12 11.23
CA ILE A 424 -16.11 -12.26 12.33
C ILE A 424 -16.17 -13.05 13.63
N GLN A 425 -15.06 -13.10 14.34
CA GLN A 425 -14.88 -13.86 15.57
C GLN A 425 -14.22 -13.05 16.67
N ASP A 426 -14.39 -13.52 17.90
CA ASP A 426 -13.63 -13.04 19.04
C ASP A 426 -12.13 -13.34 18.88
N GLY A 427 -11.32 -12.69 19.72
CA GLY A 427 -9.93 -13.09 19.93
C GLY A 427 -9.80 -13.80 21.27
N ILE A 428 -9.01 -13.22 22.18
CA ILE A 428 -8.84 -13.74 23.54
C ILE A 428 -10.00 -13.38 24.48
N ALA A 429 -10.87 -12.46 24.06
CA ALA A 429 -11.99 -11.93 24.82
C ALA A 429 -13.13 -11.50 23.86
N PRO A 430 -14.36 -11.29 24.38
CA PRO A 430 -15.49 -10.84 23.58
C PRO A 430 -15.19 -9.54 22.82
N GLY A 431 -15.29 -9.58 21.49
CA GLY A 431 -15.21 -8.41 20.62
C GLY A 431 -16.59 -7.95 20.17
N ALA A 432 -16.69 -6.69 19.74
CA ALA A 432 -17.95 -6.08 19.31
C ALA A 432 -17.86 -5.47 17.91
N ILE A 433 -19.01 -5.27 17.27
CA ILE A 433 -19.13 -4.51 16.01
C ILE A 433 -19.93 -3.24 16.26
N THR A 434 -19.43 -2.10 15.76
CA THR A 434 -20.18 -0.84 15.76
C THR A 434 -20.32 -0.30 14.36
N LYS A 435 -21.55 -0.13 13.89
CA LYS A 435 -21.87 0.44 12.58
C LYS A 435 -22.10 1.94 12.69
N ILE A 436 -21.30 2.73 11.95
CA ILE A 436 -21.39 4.20 11.84
C ILE A 436 -21.53 4.64 10.38
N GLY A 437 -21.64 5.95 10.14
CA GLY A 437 -21.75 6.52 8.80
C GLY A 437 -23.08 6.22 8.11
N THR A 438 -23.24 6.70 6.88
CA THR A 438 -24.52 6.65 6.14
C THR A 438 -24.66 5.42 5.26
N GLY A 439 -23.58 4.70 4.98
CA GLY A 439 -23.57 3.51 4.13
C GLY A 439 -24.30 2.30 4.74
N THR A 440 -24.48 1.25 3.94
CA THR A 440 -25.00 -0.06 4.35
C THR A 440 -23.86 -1.04 4.57
N LEU A 441 -23.74 -1.63 5.77
CA LEU A 441 -22.91 -2.81 6.00
C LEU A 441 -23.81 -4.05 5.91
N THR A 442 -23.53 -4.95 4.98
CA THR A 442 -24.24 -6.24 4.89
C THR A 442 -23.39 -7.35 5.50
N LEU A 443 -23.94 -8.07 6.47
CA LEU A 443 -23.32 -9.27 7.05
C LEU A 443 -24.08 -10.51 6.59
N SER A 444 -23.44 -11.37 5.81
CA SER A 444 -24.08 -12.56 5.23
C SER A 444 -23.50 -13.89 5.70
N ALA A 445 -22.49 -13.87 6.58
CA ALA A 445 -21.92 -15.06 7.21
C ALA A 445 -22.56 -15.36 8.58
N ALA A 446 -22.32 -16.56 9.11
CA ALA A 446 -22.54 -16.87 10.51
C ALA A 446 -21.32 -16.37 11.32
N ASN A 447 -21.50 -15.29 12.07
CA ASN A 447 -20.48 -14.69 12.93
C ASN A 447 -20.51 -15.30 14.34
N SER A 448 -19.36 -15.33 15.00
CA SER A 448 -19.17 -15.99 16.31
C SER A 448 -18.74 -15.04 17.43
N TYR A 449 -18.52 -13.76 17.16
CA TYR A 449 -18.18 -12.78 18.19
C TYR A 449 -19.29 -12.64 19.25
N THR A 450 -18.90 -12.35 20.49
CA THR A 450 -19.83 -12.41 21.64
C THR A 450 -20.04 -11.08 22.36
N GLY A 451 -19.26 -10.04 22.05
CA GLY A 451 -19.38 -8.72 22.70
C GLY A 451 -20.58 -7.88 22.26
N GLY A 452 -21.26 -8.26 21.16
CA GLY A 452 -22.49 -7.63 20.68
C GLY A 452 -22.29 -6.67 19.50
N THR A 453 -23.40 -6.08 19.06
CA THR A 453 -23.44 -5.23 17.86
C THR A 453 -24.19 -3.93 18.15
N THR A 454 -23.58 -2.78 17.86
CA THR A 454 -24.21 -1.48 17.98
C THR A 454 -24.41 -0.84 16.61
N ILE A 455 -25.62 -0.37 16.30
CA ILE A 455 -25.89 0.47 15.13
C ILE A 455 -26.07 1.90 15.62
N SER A 456 -25.10 2.76 15.26
CA SER A 456 -25.10 4.18 15.61
C SER A 456 -25.50 5.07 14.43
N SER A 457 -25.44 4.57 13.20
CA SER A 457 -25.93 5.27 11.99
C SER A 457 -25.96 4.35 10.77
N GLY A 458 -26.70 4.75 9.74
CA GLY A 458 -26.76 4.04 8.45
C GLY A 458 -27.58 2.77 8.55
N ILE A 459 -27.20 1.75 7.77
CA ILE A 459 -27.93 0.46 7.73
C ILE A 459 -26.97 -0.67 8.08
N LEU A 460 -27.37 -1.53 9.02
CA LEU A 460 -26.84 -2.89 9.15
C LEU A 460 -27.85 -3.84 8.52
N PHE A 461 -27.44 -4.57 7.48
CA PHE A 461 -28.29 -5.52 6.77
C PHE A 461 -27.83 -6.94 7.04
N VAL A 462 -28.65 -7.75 7.70
CA VAL A 462 -28.31 -9.14 8.07
C VAL A 462 -28.91 -10.12 7.07
N SER A 463 -28.08 -10.91 6.41
CA SER A 463 -28.55 -11.82 5.34
C SER A 463 -27.92 -13.21 5.38
N ASN A 464 -27.43 -13.63 6.55
CA ASN A 464 -26.91 -14.97 6.77
C ASN A 464 -28.01 -16.03 6.63
N LEU A 465 -27.64 -17.20 6.11
CA LEU A 465 -28.58 -18.32 5.91
C LEU A 465 -28.68 -19.25 7.12
N ASN A 466 -27.59 -19.35 7.89
CA ASN A 466 -27.46 -20.19 9.07
C ASN A 466 -26.72 -19.43 10.17
N GLY A 467 -26.80 -19.91 11.42
CA GLY A 467 -26.13 -19.28 12.55
C GLY A 467 -26.63 -17.85 12.82
N SER A 468 -25.82 -17.02 13.46
CA SER A 468 -26.16 -15.61 13.71
C SER A 468 -25.32 -14.67 12.86
N GLY A 469 -25.94 -13.72 12.16
CA GLY A 469 -25.22 -12.72 11.39
C GLY A 469 -24.56 -11.64 12.25
N THR A 470 -24.95 -11.50 13.52
CA THR A 470 -24.45 -10.47 14.43
C THR A 470 -23.77 -11.04 15.67
N GLY A 471 -23.30 -12.28 15.60
CA GLY A 471 -22.75 -12.98 16.77
C GLY A 471 -23.82 -13.35 17.80
N THR A 472 -23.41 -13.78 18.98
CA THR A 472 -24.34 -14.17 20.07
C THR A 472 -24.63 -13.06 21.07
N GLY A 473 -23.82 -11.99 21.05
CA GLY A 473 -24.02 -10.82 21.91
C GLY A 473 -25.26 -10.01 21.53
N ALA A 474 -25.70 -9.14 22.43
CA ALA A 474 -26.87 -8.29 22.21
C ALA A 474 -26.67 -7.32 21.04
N VAL A 475 -27.78 -6.95 20.39
CA VAL A 475 -27.82 -5.96 19.31
C VAL A 475 -28.55 -4.71 19.80
N SER A 476 -27.89 -3.55 19.72
CA SER A 476 -28.46 -2.25 20.08
C SER A 476 -28.55 -1.35 18.84
N VAL A 477 -29.76 -0.93 18.48
CA VAL A 477 -29.98 0.07 17.43
C VAL A 477 -30.17 1.42 18.10
N ASN A 478 -29.07 2.14 18.30
CA ASN A 478 -29.09 3.46 18.94
C ASN A 478 -29.63 4.52 17.98
N ALA A 479 -29.27 4.39 16.70
CA ALA A 479 -29.80 5.20 15.60
C ALA A 479 -29.59 4.45 14.27
N GLY A 480 -30.22 4.92 13.20
CA GLY A 480 -30.15 4.26 11.89
C GLY A 480 -31.05 3.03 11.82
N THR A 481 -30.69 2.03 11.01
CA THR A 481 -31.59 0.92 10.68
C THR A 481 -30.94 -0.44 10.81
N LEU A 482 -31.62 -1.34 11.52
CA LEU A 482 -31.41 -2.79 11.42
C LEU A 482 -32.41 -3.36 10.41
N GLY A 483 -31.90 -4.03 9.38
CA GLY A 483 -32.71 -4.70 8.36
C GLY A 483 -32.12 -6.06 8.01
N GLY A 484 -32.77 -6.77 7.09
CA GLY A 484 -32.29 -8.06 6.64
C GLY A 484 -33.35 -9.15 6.54
N SER A 485 -32.89 -10.29 6.02
CA SER A 485 -33.64 -11.55 5.97
C SER A 485 -32.93 -12.70 6.68
N GLY A 486 -31.90 -12.39 7.48
CA GLY A 486 -31.06 -13.37 8.16
C GLY A 486 -31.54 -13.69 9.57
N ILE A 487 -30.61 -14.25 10.35
CA ILE A 487 -30.85 -14.75 11.70
C ILE A 487 -29.93 -14.00 12.67
N ILE A 488 -30.50 -13.54 13.79
CA ILE A 488 -29.82 -12.87 14.90
C ILE A 488 -30.05 -13.72 16.14
N ALA A 489 -28.97 -14.18 16.78
CA ALA A 489 -29.07 -14.98 18.01
C ALA A 489 -29.32 -14.12 19.25
N GLY A 490 -28.62 -12.99 19.37
CA GLY A 490 -28.70 -12.09 20.52
C GLY A 490 -30.06 -11.40 20.67
N ALA A 491 -30.34 -10.91 21.88
CA ALA A 491 -31.47 -10.02 22.11
C ALA A 491 -31.28 -8.71 21.32
N VAL A 492 -32.37 -8.15 20.79
CA VAL A 492 -32.37 -6.93 19.99
C VAL A 492 -33.11 -5.84 20.74
N THR A 493 -32.46 -4.71 20.95
CA THR A 493 -33.09 -3.47 21.45
C THR A 493 -33.01 -2.41 20.37
N VAL A 494 -34.14 -1.79 20.06
CA VAL A 494 -34.24 -0.72 19.06
C VAL A 494 -34.68 0.55 19.78
N GLY A 495 -33.90 1.62 19.60
CA GLY A 495 -34.08 2.87 20.31
C GLY A 495 -33.40 2.87 21.68
N THR A 496 -33.21 4.06 22.27
CA THR A 496 -32.49 4.24 23.55
C THR A 496 -33.28 5.03 24.58
N ASN A 497 -34.46 5.54 24.23
CA ASN A 497 -35.20 6.54 24.99
C ASN A 497 -34.46 7.87 25.16
N THR A 498 -33.67 8.25 24.14
CA THR A 498 -32.96 9.55 24.12
C THR A 498 -33.42 10.46 22.98
N GLY A 499 -34.36 10.01 22.15
CA GLY A 499 -35.02 10.82 21.11
C GLY A 499 -34.37 10.77 19.74
N VAL A 500 -33.38 9.88 19.54
CA VAL A 500 -32.77 9.64 18.23
C VAL A 500 -33.51 8.51 17.53
N GLN A 501 -33.98 8.72 16.30
CA GLN A 501 -34.78 7.72 15.61
C GLN A 501 -33.96 6.47 15.25
N ALA A 502 -34.42 5.33 15.76
CA ALA A 502 -33.90 4.00 15.46
C ALA A 502 -34.97 3.18 14.73
N PHE A 503 -34.56 2.44 13.70
CA PHE A 503 -35.47 1.72 12.83
C PHE A 503 -35.19 0.22 12.84
N LEU A 504 -36.27 -0.55 12.95
CA LEU A 504 -36.30 -1.96 12.56
C LEU A 504 -37.01 -2.05 11.21
N ALA A 505 -36.34 -2.50 10.15
CA ALA A 505 -36.93 -2.50 8.82
C ALA A 505 -36.40 -3.69 7.99
N PRO A 506 -37.05 -4.86 8.06
CA PRO A 506 -36.56 -6.09 7.43
C PRO A 506 -36.19 -5.93 5.94
N SER A 507 -37.04 -5.27 5.15
CA SER A 507 -36.78 -5.07 3.72
C SER A 507 -35.99 -3.81 3.36
N LYS A 508 -35.59 -2.97 4.32
CA LYS A 508 -34.81 -1.77 4.00
C LYS A 508 -33.44 -2.18 3.44
N GLY A 509 -33.17 -1.80 2.19
CA GLY A 509 -31.98 -2.24 1.44
C GLY A 509 -32.23 -3.48 0.55
N ALA A 510 -33.39 -4.12 0.65
CA ALA A 510 -33.81 -5.24 -0.19
C ALA A 510 -34.83 -4.82 -1.27
N LYS A 511 -34.87 -5.57 -2.39
CA LYS A 511 -35.88 -5.35 -3.47
C LYS A 511 -37.23 -6.00 -3.16
N LYS A 512 -37.27 -6.91 -2.18
CA LYS A 512 -38.43 -7.74 -1.83
C LYS A 512 -38.67 -7.69 -0.33
N PRO A 513 -39.93 -7.86 0.10
CA PRO A 513 -40.23 -8.05 1.52
C PRO A 513 -39.43 -9.23 2.11
N ALA A 514 -39.05 -9.11 3.38
CA ALA A 514 -38.08 -9.97 4.05
C ALA A 514 -38.56 -10.43 5.44
N THR A 515 -38.16 -11.65 5.81
CA THR A 515 -38.36 -12.18 7.17
C THR A 515 -37.05 -12.10 7.94
N LEU A 516 -36.98 -11.29 8.98
CA LEU A 516 -35.85 -11.24 9.90
C LEU A 516 -36.13 -12.12 11.12
N ILE A 517 -35.19 -13.00 11.48
CA ILE A 517 -35.33 -13.91 12.60
C ILE A 517 -34.45 -13.43 13.76
N ILE A 518 -35.05 -13.22 14.92
CA ILE A 518 -34.40 -12.85 16.18
C ILE A 518 -34.68 -13.98 17.17
N GLN A 519 -33.66 -14.76 17.51
CA GLN A 519 -33.83 -15.90 18.42
C GLN A 519 -33.87 -15.46 19.89
N GLY A 520 -33.42 -14.24 20.19
CA GLY A 520 -33.56 -13.58 21.48
C GLY A 520 -34.84 -12.74 21.60
N ALA A 521 -34.94 -12.00 22.70
CA ALA A 521 -36.02 -11.05 22.92
C ALA A 521 -35.86 -9.81 22.02
N LEU A 522 -36.99 -9.24 21.60
CA LEU A 522 -37.07 -7.97 20.89
C LEU A 522 -37.68 -6.89 21.81
N THR A 523 -36.97 -5.79 21.98
CA THR A 523 -37.46 -4.59 22.70
C THR A 523 -37.49 -3.39 21.75
N LEU A 524 -38.64 -2.73 21.67
CA LEU A 524 -38.88 -1.51 20.90
C LEU A 524 -39.13 -0.35 21.87
N ASN A 525 -38.21 0.61 21.91
CA ASN A 525 -38.25 1.79 22.80
C ASN A 525 -39.05 2.95 22.20
N ASP A 526 -39.24 4.02 22.98
CA ASP A 526 -40.12 5.15 22.61
C ASP A 526 -39.71 5.89 21.32
N ASP A 527 -38.41 5.89 21.01
CA ASP A 527 -37.78 6.49 19.85
C ASP A 527 -37.55 5.49 18.70
N SER A 528 -38.12 4.29 18.82
CA SER A 528 -38.06 3.26 17.78
C SER A 528 -39.22 3.35 16.80
N THR A 529 -38.94 3.02 15.53
CA THR A 529 -39.95 2.82 14.49
C THR A 529 -39.77 1.47 13.82
N TYR A 530 -40.77 0.60 13.90
CA TYR A 530 -40.85 -0.60 13.08
C TYR A 530 -41.41 -0.26 11.70
N THR A 531 -40.65 -0.52 10.64
CA THR A 531 -41.11 -0.36 9.25
C THR A 531 -41.53 -1.69 8.69
N TYR A 532 -42.77 -1.75 8.20
CA TYR A 532 -43.36 -2.93 7.60
C TYR A 532 -43.80 -2.63 6.17
N THR A 533 -43.35 -3.45 5.22
CA THR A 533 -43.78 -3.37 3.83
C THR A 533 -44.49 -4.65 3.39
N PHE A 534 -45.49 -4.51 2.52
CA PHE A 534 -46.10 -5.65 1.85
C PHE A 534 -46.32 -5.40 0.36
N LYS A 535 -46.29 -6.49 -0.42
CA LYS A 535 -46.56 -6.51 -1.85
C LYS A 535 -47.62 -7.57 -2.16
N LYS A 536 -48.73 -7.15 -2.78
CA LYS A 536 -49.79 -8.04 -3.27
C LYS A 536 -49.84 -8.02 -4.80
N ASN A 537 -49.78 -9.21 -5.39
CA ASN A 537 -50.07 -9.42 -6.81
C ASN A 537 -50.93 -10.67 -7.05
N ARG A 538 -51.15 -11.05 -8.30
CA ARG A 538 -51.92 -12.25 -8.66
C ARG A 538 -51.32 -13.55 -8.11
N ASN A 539 -50.01 -13.58 -7.87
CA ASN A 539 -49.28 -14.78 -7.44
C ASN A 539 -49.21 -14.93 -5.92
N GLY A 540 -49.71 -13.96 -5.15
CA GLY A 540 -49.77 -14.05 -3.70
C GLY A 540 -49.51 -12.71 -3.01
N THR A 541 -49.36 -12.79 -1.69
CA THR A 541 -48.90 -11.69 -0.85
C THR A 541 -47.51 -12.04 -0.35
N LYS A 542 -46.58 -11.09 -0.44
CA LYS A 542 -45.30 -11.15 0.26
C LYS A 542 -45.24 -9.95 1.18
N ALA A 543 -44.83 -10.15 2.41
CA ALA A 543 -44.72 -9.07 3.36
C ALA A 543 -43.47 -9.23 4.19
N ASP A 544 -43.06 -8.13 4.82
CA ASP A 544 -42.04 -8.16 5.83
C ASP A 544 -42.55 -9.00 7.00
N GLN A 545 -41.63 -9.55 7.78
CA GLN A 545 -41.98 -10.20 9.02
C GLN A 545 -40.77 -10.13 9.95
N VAL A 546 -41.04 -9.97 11.24
CA VAL A 546 -40.06 -10.23 12.29
C VAL A 546 -40.51 -11.45 13.06
N ILE A 547 -39.60 -12.40 13.30
CA ILE A 547 -39.82 -13.52 14.20
C ILE A 547 -38.95 -13.26 15.43
N ALA A 548 -39.52 -13.26 16.64
CA ALA A 548 -38.80 -12.93 17.86
C ALA A 548 -39.21 -13.84 19.04
N ASN A 549 -38.27 -14.18 19.92
CA ASN A 549 -38.55 -14.99 21.10
C ASN A 549 -38.83 -14.10 22.32
N GLY A 550 -40.03 -13.51 22.33
CA GLY A 550 -40.46 -12.53 23.32
C GLY A 550 -40.35 -11.11 22.76
N VAL A 551 -41.41 -10.34 22.95
CA VAL A 551 -41.54 -8.99 22.37
C VAL A 551 -42.05 -8.03 23.42
N THR A 552 -41.34 -6.91 23.57
CA THR A 552 -41.74 -5.77 24.40
C THR A 552 -41.80 -4.51 23.52
N ILE A 553 -42.93 -3.83 23.54
CA ILE A 553 -43.19 -2.58 22.83
C ILE A 553 -43.48 -1.51 23.87
N ASN A 554 -42.48 -0.70 24.17
CA ASN A 554 -42.60 0.36 25.15
C ASN A 554 -43.46 1.51 24.60
N SER A 555 -44.13 2.21 25.52
CA SER A 555 -44.92 3.40 25.20
C SER A 555 -44.07 4.41 24.43
N GLY A 556 -44.60 4.98 23.35
CA GLY A 556 -43.90 5.87 22.43
C GLY A 556 -43.46 5.19 21.13
N ALA A 557 -43.17 3.88 21.15
CA ALA A 557 -42.73 3.14 19.96
C ALA A 557 -43.76 3.26 18.83
N MET A 558 -43.28 3.43 17.59
CA MET A 558 -44.11 3.67 16.41
C MET A 558 -44.02 2.54 15.40
N ILE A 559 -45.05 2.40 14.57
CA ILE A 559 -45.03 1.55 13.38
C ILE A 559 -45.30 2.36 12.11
N ALA A 560 -44.50 2.14 11.07
CA ALA A 560 -44.65 2.73 9.74
C ALA A 560 -45.02 1.64 8.73
N LEU A 561 -46.25 1.70 8.22
CA LEU A 561 -46.79 0.71 7.28
C LEU A 561 -46.77 1.26 5.86
N SER A 562 -46.31 0.45 4.91
CA SER A 562 -46.46 0.75 3.49
C SER A 562 -46.79 -0.51 2.68
N GLY A 563 -47.52 -0.33 1.59
CA GLY A 563 -47.99 -1.45 0.78
C GLY A 563 -47.95 -1.12 -0.71
N HIS A 564 -47.71 -2.13 -1.53
CA HIS A 564 -47.88 -2.03 -2.98
C HIS A 564 -48.81 -3.14 -3.48
N THR A 565 -49.95 -2.75 -4.03
CA THR A 565 -51.03 -3.67 -4.43
C THR A 565 -51.30 -3.51 -5.93
N SER A 566 -51.18 -4.61 -6.68
CA SER A 566 -51.63 -4.67 -8.09
C SER A 566 -52.99 -5.36 -8.24
N VAL A 567 -53.52 -5.89 -7.13
CA VAL A 567 -54.85 -6.46 -6.97
C VAL A 567 -55.37 -6.09 -5.57
N ALA A 568 -56.68 -5.97 -5.42
CA ALA A 568 -57.31 -5.67 -4.13
C ALA A 568 -56.94 -6.73 -3.07
N LEU A 569 -56.77 -6.29 -1.82
CA LEU A 569 -56.67 -7.19 -0.68
C LEU A 569 -58.07 -7.70 -0.35
N ARG A 570 -58.23 -9.01 -0.19
CA ARG A 570 -59.53 -9.61 0.15
C ARG A 570 -59.82 -9.36 1.64
N GLN A 571 -61.07 -9.06 1.96
CA GLN A 571 -61.53 -9.01 3.35
C GLN A 571 -61.18 -10.33 4.06
N GLY A 572 -60.71 -10.23 5.30
CA GLY A 572 -60.24 -11.36 6.10
C GLY A 572 -58.83 -11.86 5.77
N LEU A 573 -58.12 -11.26 4.79
CA LEU A 573 -56.68 -11.53 4.63
C LEU A 573 -55.94 -11.07 5.89
N VAL A 574 -55.18 -11.98 6.50
CA VAL A 574 -54.33 -11.72 7.65
C VAL A 574 -52.88 -11.58 7.19
N LEU A 575 -52.21 -10.54 7.67
CA LEU A 575 -50.80 -10.29 7.49
C LEU A 575 -50.12 -10.37 8.86
N THR A 576 -49.19 -11.31 9.05
CA THR A 576 -48.39 -11.39 10.29
C THR A 576 -47.22 -10.43 10.20
N LEU A 577 -47.14 -9.50 11.14
CA LEU A 577 -46.13 -8.45 11.21
C LEU A 577 -44.97 -8.89 12.09
N ILE A 578 -45.31 -9.38 13.28
CA ILE A 578 -44.38 -9.93 14.25
C ILE A 578 -44.93 -11.29 14.67
N SER A 579 -44.10 -12.33 14.57
CA SER A 579 -44.40 -13.63 15.18
C SER A 579 -43.62 -13.78 16.48
N ASN A 580 -44.33 -13.96 17.59
CA ASN A 580 -43.73 -14.06 18.92
C ASN A 580 -43.65 -15.53 19.35
N THR A 581 -42.47 -16.11 19.23
CA THR A 581 -42.27 -17.53 19.52
C THR A 581 -42.15 -17.86 21.00
N SER A 582 -42.21 -16.87 21.89
CA SER A 582 -42.21 -17.11 23.33
C SER A 582 -43.59 -17.56 23.81
N ALA A 583 -43.67 -18.16 25.01
CA ALA A 583 -44.95 -18.53 25.60
C ALA A 583 -45.76 -17.33 26.15
N ASN A 584 -45.12 -16.16 26.29
CA ASN A 584 -45.77 -14.97 26.85
C ASN A 584 -46.37 -14.11 25.71
N PRO A 585 -47.50 -13.42 25.96
CA PRO A 585 -48.03 -12.42 25.04
C PRO A 585 -47.03 -11.29 24.74
N ILE A 586 -47.27 -10.55 23.65
CA ILE A 586 -46.56 -9.30 23.39
C ILE A 586 -46.86 -8.33 24.53
N SER A 587 -45.82 -7.76 25.14
CA SER A 587 -45.98 -6.73 26.16
C SER A 587 -46.07 -5.35 25.52
N GLY A 588 -47.20 -4.66 25.66
CA GLY A 588 -47.42 -3.31 25.13
C GLY A 588 -47.90 -3.27 23.67
N THR A 589 -48.09 -2.06 23.13
CA THR A 589 -48.59 -1.82 21.76
C THR A 589 -47.91 -0.61 21.14
N PHE A 590 -47.88 -0.52 19.81
CA PHE A 590 -47.42 0.66 19.09
C PHE A 590 -48.36 1.85 19.37
N SER A 591 -47.78 3.03 19.63
CA SER A 591 -48.53 4.21 20.06
C SER A 591 -49.52 4.71 18.99
N ASN A 592 -49.18 4.50 17.72
CA ASN A 592 -50.01 4.86 16.57
C ASN A 592 -50.82 3.68 16.00
N LEU A 593 -50.78 2.51 16.64
CA LEU A 593 -51.54 1.32 16.24
C LEU A 593 -51.84 0.44 17.48
N PRO A 594 -52.72 0.90 18.38
CA PRO A 594 -53.13 0.11 19.55
C PRO A 594 -53.90 -1.15 19.13
N ASP A 595 -54.12 -2.06 20.08
CA ASP A 595 -54.91 -3.28 19.83
C ASP A 595 -56.34 -2.94 19.35
N GLY A 596 -56.80 -3.66 18.33
CA GLY A 596 -58.05 -3.37 17.62
C GLY A 596 -58.05 -2.09 16.76
N GLY A 597 -56.95 -1.32 16.76
CA GLY A 597 -56.80 -0.10 15.97
C GLY A 597 -56.83 -0.36 14.46
N ILE A 598 -57.38 0.59 13.70
CA ILE A 598 -57.49 0.51 12.24
C ILE A 598 -56.56 1.51 11.57
N VAL A 599 -55.82 1.04 10.58
CA VAL A 599 -54.97 1.86 9.71
C VAL A 599 -55.33 1.63 8.25
N THR A 600 -55.40 2.72 7.48
CA THR A 600 -55.72 2.64 6.05
C THR A 600 -54.46 2.70 5.22
N VAL A 601 -54.19 1.66 4.42
CA VAL A 601 -53.08 1.62 3.46
C VAL A 601 -53.65 1.43 2.06
N ASN A 602 -53.38 2.37 1.15
CA ASN A 602 -53.91 2.38 -0.22
C ASN A 602 -55.43 2.18 -0.29
N GLY A 603 -56.19 2.82 0.61
CA GLY A 603 -57.65 2.72 0.67
C GLY A 603 -58.18 1.40 1.22
N THR A 604 -57.34 0.52 1.75
CA THR A 604 -57.76 -0.70 2.47
C THR A 604 -57.59 -0.51 3.97
N ASN A 605 -58.65 -0.80 4.74
CA ASN A 605 -58.60 -0.79 6.20
C ASN A 605 -57.98 -2.09 6.72
N LEU A 606 -56.97 -1.93 7.58
CA LEU A 606 -56.26 -3.01 8.23
C LEU A 606 -56.43 -2.85 9.74
N GLN A 607 -57.03 -3.83 10.40
CA GLN A 607 -57.23 -3.84 11.85
C GLN A 607 -56.11 -4.65 12.53
N ALA A 608 -55.51 -4.08 13.56
CA ALA A 608 -54.49 -4.74 14.37
C ALA A 608 -55.08 -5.71 15.39
N SER A 609 -54.39 -6.83 15.61
CA SER A 609 -54.58 -7.74 16.74
C SER A 609 -53.21 -8.14 17.29
N TYR A 610 -53.00 -7.95 18.60
CA TYR A 610 -51.78 -8.37 19.33
C TYR A 610 -51.87 -9.78 19.93
N GLU A 611 -53.02 -10.45 19.72
CA GLU A 611 -53.31 -11.83 20.10
C GLU A 611 -53.57 -12.69 18.84
N GLY A 612 -53.00 -12.28 17.70
CA GLY A 612 -53.17 -12.96 16.42
C GLY A 612 -52.35 -14.24 16.29
N GLY A 613 -52.43 -14.91 15.14
CA GLY A 613 -51.61 -16.08 14.85
C GLY A 613 -51.95 -17.29 15.73
N ASP A 614 -50.97 -17.76 16.51
CA ASP A 614 -51.12 -18.80 17.53
C ASP A 614 -51.57 -18.27 18.91
N GLY A 615 -51.87 -16.97 19.00
CA GLY A 615 -52.49 -16.34 20.17
C GLY A 615 -51.63 -15.26 20.81
N ASN A 616 -50.44 -14.96 20.29
CA ASN A 616 -49.58 -13.90 20.79
C ASN A 616 -48.80 -13.16 19.69
N ASP A 617 -49.24 -13.23 18.43
CA ASP A 617 -48.62 -12.53 17.30
C ASP A 617 -49.25 -11.15 17.05
N LEU A 618 -48.47 -10.22 16.50
CA LEU A 618 -49.02 -8.99 15.92
C LEU A 618 -49.44 -9.24 14.47
N THR A 619 -50.72 -9.09 14.21
CA THR A 619 -51.32 -9.29 12.88
C THR A 619 -52.14 -8.10 12.43
N LEU A 620 -52.28 -7.93 11.11
CA LEU A 620 -53.20 -7.00 10.46
C LEU A 620 -54.23 -7.77 9.64
N THR A 621 -55.51 -7.59 9.93
CA THR A 621 -56.61 -8.20 9.18
C THR A 621 -57.30 -7.17 8.31
N VAL A 622 -57.57 -7.51 7.04
CA VAL A 622 -58.35 -6.64 6.15
C VAL A 622 -59.81 -6.61 6.59
N VAL A 623 -60.30 -5.44 6.95
CA VAL A 623 -61.67 -5.19 7.40
C VAL A 623 -62.43 -4.28 6.41
N PRO A 624 -63.77 -4.23 6.48
CA PRO A 624 -64.60 -3.36 5.63
C PRO A 624 -64.20 -1.88 5.63
#